data_AF-A0A815LTW4-F1
#
_entry.id   AF-A0A815LTW4-F1
#
_cell.length_a   1.000
_cell.length_b   1.000
_cell.length_c   1.000
_cell.angle_alpha   90.00
_cell.angle_beta   90.00
_cell.angle_gamma   90.00
#
_symmetry.space_group_name_H-M   'P 1'
#
loop_
_entity.id
_entity.type
_entity.pdbx_description
1 polymer ?
#
loop_
_entity_poly.entity_id
_entity_poly.type
_entity_poly.pdbx_seq_one_letter_code
_entity_poly.pdbx_strand_id
1 'polypeptide(L)'
;MNNEEKFFYNNIPSSSSSSSSLQQIQPTRKKRKLNGQQRDEATIREKHRMLKLNKAYTQLRLVLPVENKNKLSRIETLRTAVNYIHLLNQLLEVNNS
;
A
#
# COMPACT_ATOMS: atom_id res chain seq x y z
N MET A 1 -15.37 -13.98 -7.75
CA MET A 1 -14.89 -12.64 -8.14
C MET A 1 -16.11 -11.82 -8.49
N ASN A 2 -16.36 -10.77 -7.73
CA ASN A 2 -17.55 -9.94 -7.92
C ASN A 2 -17.39 -9.10 -9.20
N ASN A 3 -18.50 -8.72 -9.84
CA ASN A 3 -18.48 -8.07 -11.15
C ASN A 3 -17.70 -6.73 -11.14
N GLU A 4 -17.67 -6.03 -10.00
CA GLU A 4 -16.88 -4.82 -9.80
C GLU A 4 -15.36 -5.09 -9.78
N GLU A 5 -14.93 -6.21 -9.21
CA GLU A 5 -13.51 -6.59 -9.17
C GLU A 5 -12.98 -6.90 -10.56
N LYS A 6 -13.80 -7.52 -11.42
CA LYS A 6 -13.44 -7.78 -12.82
C LYS A 6 -13.31 -6.48 -13.62
N PHE A 7 -14.21 -5.51 -13.41
CA PHE A 7 -14.17 -4.23 -14.11
C PHE A 7 -12.89 -3.45 -13.78
N PHE A 8 -12.48 -3.47 -12.50
CA PHE A 8 -11.27 -2.79 -12.06
C PHE A 8 -10.01 -3.50 -12.53
N TYR A 9 -10.00 -4.84 -12.58
CA TYR A 9 -8.87 -5.63 -13.06
C TYR A 9 -8.61 -5.44 -14.57
N ASN A 10 -9.67 -5.28 -15.36
CA ASN A 10 -9.59 -5.17 -16.82
C ASN A 10 -9.24 -3.75 -17.35
N ASN A 11 -9.31 -2.71 -16.51
CA ASN A 11 -9.07 -1.31 -16.90
C ASN A 11 -7.77 -0.71 -16.33
N ILE A 12 -6.88 -1.53 -15.77
CA ILE A 12 -5.56 -1.06 -15.33
C ILE A 12 -4.66 -1.01 -16.56
N PRO A 13 -4.07 0.16 -16.92
CA PRO A 13 -3.15 0.23 -18.05
C PRO A 13 -1.97 -0.70 -17.77
N SER A 14 -1.91 -1.79 -18.53
CA SER A 14 -0.72 -2.63 -18.63
C SER A 14 0.39 -1.75 -19.15
N SER A 15 1.35 -1.42 -18.29
CA SER A 15 2.61 -0.80 -18.72
C SER A 15 3.23 -1.72 -19.75
N SER A 16 3.12 -1.34 -21.02
CA SER A 16 3.78 -1.98 -22.15
C SER A 16 5.26 -2.08 -21.81
N SER A 17 5.75 -3.29 -21.58
CA SER A 17 7.17 -3.55 -21.41
C SER A 17 7.83 -3.26 -22.75
N SER A 18 8.49 -2.11 -22.85
CA SER A 18 9.41 -1.81 -23.94
C SER A 18 10.52 -2.84 -23.92
N SER A 19 10.50 -3.75 -24.89
CA SER A 19 11.46 -4.82 -25.07
C SER A 19 12.81 -4.25 -25.51
N SER A 20 13.73 -4.05 -24.57
CA SER A 20 15.16 -3.86 -24.88
C SER A 20 15.87 -5.22 -24.89
N SER A 21 16.33 -5.58 -26.08
CA SER A 21 17.06 -6.81 -26.41
C SER A 21 18.49 -6.79 -25.86
N LEU A 22 18.82 -7.71 -24.93
CA LEU A 22 20.20 -8.11 -24.62
C LEU A 22 20.27 -9.61 -24.27
N GLN A 23 21.39 -10.22 -24.67
CA GLN A 23 21.61 -11.64 -24.96
C GLN A 23 21.78 -12.56 -23.72
N GLN A 24 21.16 -13.76 -23.84
CA GLN A 24 21.64 -15.11 -23.50
C GLN A 24 22.68 -15.33 -22.38
N ILE A 25 22.23 -15.80 -21.20
CA ILE A 25 22.89 -16.87 -20.40
C ILE A 25 21.78 -17.67 -19.67
N GLN A 26 21.71 -18.99 -19.89
CA GLN A 26 20.70 -19.88 -19.32
C GLN A 26 21.27 -20.71 -18.15
N PRO A 27 20.77 -20.56 -16.90
CA PRO A 27 20.91 -21.60 -15.89
C PRO A 27 19.67 -22.50 -15.87
N THR A 28 19.92 -23.81 -16.01
CA THR A 28 18.97 -24.91 -15.95
C THR A 28 18.38 -25.11 -14.55
N ARG A 29 17.44 -24.25 -14.16
CA ARG A 29 16.42 -24.60 -13.16
C ARG A 29 15.12 -24.83 -13.90
N LYS A 30 14.54 -26.03 -13.78
CA LYS A 30 13.13 -26.32 -14.14
C LYS A 30 12.23 -25.42 -13.28
N LYS A 31 12.15 -24.14 -13.65
CA LYS A 31 11.25 -23.17 -13.05
C LYS A 31 9.86 -23.66 -13.43
N ARG A 32 9.06 -24.06 -12.43
CA ARG A 32 7.60 -24.11 -12.58
C ARG A 32 7.21 -22.78 -13.21
N LYS A 33 6.89 -22.78 -14.51
CA LYS A 33 6.43 -21.60 -15.21
C LYS A 33 5.07 -21.28 -14.60
N LEU A 34 5.06 -20.51 -13.51
CA LEU A 34 3.91 -19.67 -13.22
C LEU A 34 3.70 -18.88 -14.50
N ASN A 35 2.60 -19.15 -15.20
CA ASN A 35 2.24 -18.45 -16.43
C ASN A 35 2.35 -16.94 -16.15
N GLY A 36 2.89 -16.15 -17.07
CA GLY A 36 3.10 -14.70 -16.86
C GLY A 36 1.85 -14.02 -16.28
N GLN A 37 0.68 -14.43 -16.77
CA GLN A 37 -0.64 -14.05 -16.26
C GLN A 37 -0.80 -14.20 -14.74
N GLN A 38 -0.34 -15.30 -14.13
CA GLN A 38 -0.44 -15.52 -12.68
C GLN A 38 0.47 -14.58 -11.89
N ARG A 39 1.62 -14.18 -12.46
CA ARG A 39 2.52 -13.19 -11.85
C ARG A 39 1.91 -11.80 -11.92
N ASP A 40 1.30 -11.46 -13.05
CA ASP A 40 0.63 -10.18 -13.26
C ASP A 40 -0.57 -10.05 -12.32
N GLU A 41 -1.37 -11.10 -12.19
CA GLU A 41 -2.46 -11.21 -11.21
C GLU A 41 -1.97 -11.04 -9.77
N ALA A 42 -0.87 -11.68 -9.40
CA ALA A 42 -0.29 -11.53 -8.07
C ALA A 42 0.17 -10.08 -7.81
N THR A 43 0.76 -9.43 -8.81
CA THR A 43 1.25 -8.05 -8.72
C THR A 43 0.09 -7.07 -8.54
N ILE A 44 -0.99 -7.24 -9.31
CA ILE A 44 -2.20 -6.41 -9.20
C ILE A 44 -2.85 -6.58 -7.82
N ARG A 45 -2.96 -7.82 -7.32
CA ARG A 45 -3.48 -8.07 -5.96
C ARG A 45 -2.66 -7.36 -4.90
N GLU A 46 -1.32 -7.43 -4.98
CA GLU A 46 -0.47 -6.76 -4.00
C GLU A 46 -0.56 -5.23 -4.10
N LYS A 47 -0.66 -4.69 -5.32
CA LYS A 47 -0.93 -3.26 -5.54
C LYS A 47 -2.22 -2.83 -4.87
N HIS A 48 -3.31 -3.59 -5.02
CA HIS A 48 -4.58 -3.31 -4.35
C HIS A 48 -4.47 -3.38 -2.82
N ARG A 49 -3.79 -4.40 -2.29
CA ARG A 49 -3.52 -4.51 -0.85
C ARG A 49 -2.78 -3.28 -0.32
N MET A 50 -1.76 -2.82 -1.04
CA MET A 50 -1.00 -1.62 -0.71
C MET A 50 -1.82 -0.33 -0.82
N LEU A 51 -2.69 -0.20 -1.82
CA LEU A 51 -3.60 0.96 -1.93
C LEU A 51 -4.54 1.05 -0.72
N LYS A 52 -5.12 -0.08 -0.28
CA LYS A 52 -5.97 -0.13 0.92
C LYS A 52 -5.20 0.32 2.17
N LEU A 53 -3.98 -0.18 2.35
CA LEU A 53 -3.10 0.22 3.46
C LEU A 53 -2.79 1.72 3.42
N ASN A 54 -2.40 2.23 2.25
CA ASN A 54 -2.05 3.64 2.09
C ASN A 54 -3.26 4.54 2.34
N LYS A 55 -4.47 4.15 1.91
CA LYS A 55 -5.71 4.87 2.22
C LYS A 55 -5.93 4.98 3.73
N ALA A 56 -5.73 3.90 4.48
CA ALA A 56 -5.83 3.92 5.95
C ALA A 56 -4.80 4.86 6.60
N TYR A 57 -3.55 4.87 6.11
CA TYR A 57 -2.52 5.81 6.57
C TYR A 57 -2.90 7.27 6.31
N THR A 58 -3.48 7.57 5.14
CA THR A 58 -3.97 8.91 4.84
C THR A 58 -5.09 9.32 5.80
N GLN A 59 -6.06 8.44 6.05
CA GLN A 59 -7.14 8.72 7.01
C GLN A 59 -6.61 8.97 8.41
N LEU A 60 -5.64 8.18 8.87
CA LEU A 60 -4.98 8.41 10.15
C LEU A 60 -4.33 9.80 10.20
N ARG A 61 -3.58 10.21 9.18
CA ARG A 61 -2.94 11.54 9.14
C ARG A 61 -3.93 12.70 9.17
N LEU A 62 -5.16 12.51 8.71
CA LEU A 62 -6.18 13.57 8.75
C LEU A 62 -6.57 13.94 10.18
N VAL A 63 -6.62 12.96 11.07
CA VAL A 63 -7.01 13.16 12.48
C VAL A 63 -5.84 13.50 13.40
N LEU A 64 -4.60 13.36 12.94
CA LEU A 64 -3.43 13.71 13.74
C LEU A 64 -3.24 15.23 13.83
N PRO A 65 -2.82 15.75 15.00
CA PRO A 65 -2.53 17.17 15.21
C PRO A 65 -1.15 17.53 14.65
N VAL A 66 -0.99 17.51 13.33
CA VAL A 66 0.25 17.89 12.63
C VAL A 66 -0.05 18.84 11.48
N GLU A 67 0.76 19.89 11.34
CA GLU A 67 0.59 20.92 10.31
C GLU A 67 0.83 20.38 8.90
N ASN A 68 1.85 19.52 8.74
CA ASN A 68 2.29 19.00 7.45
C ASN A 68 1.86 17.54 7.21
N LYS A 69 0.54 17.28 7.23
CA LYS A 69 -0.07 15.94 7.09
C LYS A 69 0.45 15.14 5.89
N ASN A 70 0.75 15.80 4.77
CA ASN A 70 1.15 15.16 3.52
C ASN A 70 2.61 14.66 3.51
N LYS A 71 3.45 15.13 4.44
CA LYS A 71 4.90 14.82 4.48
C LYS A 71 5.29 13.82 5.57
N LEU A 72 4.33 13.37 6.38
CA LEU A 72 4.58 12.44 7.48
C LEU A 72 4.98 11.06 6.96
N SER A 73 6.12 10.51 7.37
CA SER A 73 6.49 9.12 7.04
C SER A 73 5.59 8.11 7.76
N ARG A 74 5.66 6.82 7.37
CA ARG A 74 4.87 5.76 8.04
C ARG A 74 5.23 5.62 9.52
N ILE A 75 6.53 5.67 9.84
CA ILE A 75 7.00 5.54 11.22
C ILE A 75 6.60 6.75 12.06
N GLU A 76 6.75 7.97 11.52
CA GLU A 76 6.31 9.18 12.20
C GLU A 76 4.80 9.17 12.41
N THR A 77 4.01 8.78 11.40
CA THR A 77 2.55 8.67 11.53
C THR A 77 2.15 7.77 12.70
N LEU A 78 2.80 6.61 12.84
CA LEU A 78 2.52 5.70 13.95
C LEU A 78 2.95 6.29 15.30
N ARG A 79 4.15 6.86 15.39
CA ARG A 79 4.65 7.49 16.63
C ARG A 79 3.76 8.64 17.07
N THR A 80 3.38 9.54 16.16
CA THR A 80 2.48 10.65 16.43
C THR A 80 1.10 10.16 16.86
N ALA A 81 0.56 9.12 16.24
CA ALA A 81 -0.73 8.55 16.64
C ALA A 81 -0.72 8.01 18.06
N VAL A 82 0.32 7.25 18.43
CA VAL A 82 0.49 6.75 19.80
C VAL A 82 0.56 7.90 20.78
N ASN A 83 1.40 8.91 20.53
CA ASN A 83 1.52 10.07 21.42
C ASN A 83 0.21 10.85 21.54
N TYR A 84 -0.55 10.99 20.44
CA TYR A 84 -1.81 11.71 20.46
C TYR A 84 -2.88 11.02 21.32
N ILE A 85 -2.97 9.68 21.25
CA ILE A 85 -3.85 8.91 22.14
C ILE A 85 -3.50 9.15 23.61
N HIS A 86 -2.22 9.13 23.97
CA HIS A 86 -1.78 9.39 25.35
C HIS A 86 -2.12 10.80 25.81
N LEU A 87 -1.90 11.81 24.95
CA LEU A 87 -2.25 13.20 25.25
C LEU A 87 -3.75 13.36 25.52
N LEU A 88 -4.59 12.75 24.67
CA LEU A 88 -6.05 12.81 24.85
C LEU A 88 -6.48 12.17 26.18
N ASN A 89 -5.88 11.04 26.56
CA ASN A 89 -6.16 10.40 27.86
C ASN A 89 -5.77 11.31 29.04
N GLN A 90 -4.57 11.92 29.00
CA GLN A 90 -4.13 12.85 30.04
C GLN A 90 -5.06 14.06 30.17
N LEU A 91 -5.51 14.63 29.05
CA LEU A 91 -6.45 15.75 29.07
C LEU A 91 -7.79 15.36 29.69
N LEU A 92 -8.27 14.14 29.44
CA LEU A 92 -9.50 13.65 30.08
C LEU A 92 -9.34 13.43 31.59
N GLU A 93 -8.19 12.94 32.05
CA GLU A 93 -7.90 12.76 33.48
C GLU A 93 -7.83 14.10 34.22
N VAL A 94 -7.14 15.08 33.64
CA VAL A 94 -7.03 16.45 34.20
C VAL A 94 -8.40 17.12 34.27
N ASN A 95 -9.24 16.96 33.25
CA ASN A 95 -10.57 17.58 33.22
C ASN A 95 -11.59 16.90 34.15
N ASN A 96 -11.34 15.65 34.57
CA ASN A 96 -12.19 14.89 35.47
C ASN A 96 -11.72 14.96 36.94
N SER A 97 -10.65 15.71 37.22
CA SER A 97 -10.09 15.97 38.56
C SER A 97 -10.44 17.38 39.02
#